data_AF-A0A1I7S1R9-F1
#
_entry.id   AF-A0A1I7S1R9-F1
#
_cell.length_a   1.000
_cell.length_b   1.000
_cell.length_c   1.000
_cell.angle_alpha   90.00
_cell.angle_beta   90.00
_cell.angle_gamma   90.00
#
_symmetry.space_group_name_H-M   'P 1'
#
loop_
_entity.id
_entity.type
_entity.pdbx_description
1 polymer ?
#
loop_
_entity_poly.entity_id
_entity_poly.type
_entity_poly.pdbx_seq_one_letter_code
_entity_poly.pdbx_strand_id
1 'polypeptide(L)'
;MSGGLVQRRRKPAKEEKPEEEEEKVQEDEYDDDEDRSAPKLTLMEEILLLGLKDREGYTSFWNDCISPGLRGCVLIELALRKRIELENVGLRKKSLVSRNVVITNDDPTGDVILDETLKHIKETQPPQTVVTWIEHLSGETWNPLKLRYQLRNVRERLAKNLVEKGVLTTEKQNFFVFDMTTHPLHDNATKSKLIRRVQESVLQRWTNDVHRMNKRILSLIILSHASDVLENAFGPLSDQVRPIPNPKRAL
;
A
#
# COMPACT_ATOMS: atom_id res chain seq x y z
N MET A 1 -23.74 -77.18 -20.25
CA MET A 1 -23.58 -76.53 -18.93
C MET A 1 -22.33 -75.68 -18.99
N SER A 2 -22.55 -74.38 -19.00
CA SER A 2 -21.58 -73.28 -19.11
C SER A 2 -20.82 -73.12 -17.79
N GLY A 3 -19.49 -73.30 -17.81
CA GLY A 3 -18.59 -73.00 -16.70
C GLY A 3 -17.42 -72.17 -17.23
N GLY A 4 -17.54 -70.84 -17.10
CA GLY A 4 -16.60 -69.86 -17.63
C GLY A 4 -15.24 -69.86 -16.92
N LEU A 5 -14.18 -69.68 -17.70
CA LEU A 5 -12.81 -69.44 -17.26
C LEU A 5 -12.71 -68.12 -16.49
N VAL A 6 -12.32 -68.20 -15.21
CA VAL A 6 -12.02 -67.02 -14.38
C VAL A 6 -10.58 -66.57 -14.65
N GLN A 7 -10.41 -65.50 -15.42
CA GLN A 7 -9.13 -64.79 -15.58
C GLN A 7 -8.77 -64.05 -14.29
N ARG A 8 -7.57 -64.32 -13.77
CA ARG A 8 -6.99 -63.68 -12.59
C ARG A 8 -6.56 -62.24 -12.95
N ARG A 9 -7.40 -61.26 -12.61
CA ARG A 9 -7.14 -59.82 -12.83
C ARG A 9 -6.15 -59.29 -11.78
N ARG A 10 -4.91 -59.02 -12.17
CA ARG A 10 -3.97 -58.20 -11.39
C ARG A 10 -4.48 -56.75 -11.40
N LYS A 11 -4.69 -56.16 -10.22
CA LYS A 11 -5.02 -54.74 -10.06
C LYS A 11 -3.74 -53.91 -10.23
N PRO A 12 -3.74 -52.83 -11.04
CA PRO A 12 -2.66 -51.85 -11.01
C PRO A 12 -2.73 -51.03 -9.72
N ALA A 13 -1.57 -50.62 -9.23
CA ALA A 13 -1.38 -49.79 -8.05
C ALA A 13 -2.15 -48.47 -8.20
N LYS A 14 -2.86 -48.05 -7.15
CA LYS A 14 -3.38 -46.69 -7.03
C LYS A 14 -2.18 -45.79 -6.77
N GLU A 15 -1.87 -44.94 -7.74
CA GLU A 15 -1.12 -43.71 -7.48
C GLU A 15 -2.00 -42.81 -6.61
N GLU A 16 -1.58 -42.59 -5.37
CA GLU A 16 -2.13 -41.55 -4.51
C GLU A 16 -1.74 -40.21 -5.12
N LYS A 17 -2.73 -39.48 -5.62
CA LYS A 17 -2.57 -38.06 -5.93
C LYS A 17 -2.34 -37.34 -4.60
N PRO A 18 -1.33 -36.46 -4.48
CA PRO A 18 -1.29 -35.53 -3.36
C PRO A 18 -2.54 -34.66 -3.44
N GLU A 19 -3.34 -34.68 -2.38
CA GLU A 19 -4.37 -33.67 -2.16
C GLU A 19 -3.63 -32.33 -2.09
N GLU A 20 -3.83 -31.49 -3.11
CA GLU A 20 -3.52 -30.07 -3.01
C GLU A 20 -4.42 -29.54 -1.90
N GLU A 21 -3.85 -29.41 -0.70
CA GLU A 21 -4.41 -28.57 0.35
C GLU A 21 -4.55 -27.18 -0.27
N GLU A 22 -5.76 -26.85 -0.72
CA GLU A 22 -6.19 -25.48 -0.91
C GLU A 22 -6.04 -24.82 0.47
N GLU A 23 -4.88 -24.22 0.71
CA GLU A 23 -4.70 -23.22 1.76
C GLU A 23 -5.76 -22.16 1.50
N LYS A 24 -6.90 -22.29 2.20
CA LYS A 24 -7.83 -21.20 2.40
C LYS A 24 -7.04 -20.12 3.11
N VAL A 25 -6.43 -19.23 2.33
CA VAL A 25 -5.99 -17.92 2.78
C VAL A 25 -7.24 -17.33 3.42
N GLN A 26 -7.28 -17.36 4.76
CA GLN A 26 -8.31 -16.68 5.52
C GLN A 26 -8.37 -15.28 4.95
N GLU A 27 -9.52 -14.94 4.40
CA GLU A 27 -9.77 -13.61 3.90
C GLU A 27 -9.39 -12.68 5.04
N ASP A 28 -8.41 -11.80 4.78
CA ASP A 28 -8.07 -10.70 5.67
C ASP A 28 -9.28 -9.77 5.69
N GLU A 29 -10.35 -10.22 6.36
CA GLU A 29 -11.42 -9.40 6.84
C GLU A 29 -10.71 -8.34 7.67
N TYR A 30 -10.82 -7.10 7.21
CA TYR A 30 -10.22 -5.94 7.82
C TYR A 30 -10.52 -5.99 9.32
N ASP A 31 -9.53 -6.43 10.11
CA ASP A 31 -9.61 -6.44 11.57
C ASP A 31 -9.48 -4.99 12.03
N ASP A 32 -10.58 -4.28 11.79
CA ASP A 32 -10.93 -2.89 12.08
C ASP A 32 -12.05 -2.90 13.14
N ASP A 33 -12.25 -4.03 13.84
CA ASP A 33 -13.24 -4.15 14.90
C ASP A 33 -12.81 -3.38 16.17
N GLU A 34 -11.56 -2.90 16.26
CA GLU A 34 -11.12 -2.08 17.38
C GLU A 34 -11.57 -0.61 17.32
N ASP A 35 -12.03 -0.05 16.19
CA ASP A 35 -12.54 1.34 16.20
C ASP A 35 -13.41 1.76 15.00
N ARG A 36 -14.67 1.34 14.96
CA ARG A 36 -15.66 1.85 13.97
C ARG A 36 -15.82 3.38 13.99
N SER A 37 -15.31 4.08 15.01
CA SER A 37 -15.37 5.54 15.14
C SER A 37 -14.16 6.26 14.53
N ALA A 38 -13.07 5.56 14.19
CA ALA A 38 -11.88 6.20 13.64
C ALA A 38 -12.06 6.53 12.15
N PRO A 39 -11.51 7.66 11.66
CA PRO A 39 -11.57 8.00 10.24
C PRO A 39 -10.79 6.96 9.42
N LYS A 40 -11.43 6.40 8.38
CA LYS A 40 -10.78 5.45 7.47
C LYS A 40 -9.80 6.19 6.56
N LEU A 41 -8.52 6.05 6.86
CA LEU A 41 -7.44 6.65 6.09
C LEU A 41 -6.94 5.71 4.99
N THR A 42 -6.55 6.26 3.85
CA THR A 42 -5.81 5.54 2.81
C THR A 42 -4.33 5.43 3.20
N LEU A 43 -3.59 4.49 2.61
CA LEU A 43 -2.13 4.41 2.83
C LEU A 43 -1.42 5.73 2.50
N MET A 44 -1.87 6.43 1.45
CA MET A 44 -1.31 7.73 1.07
C MET A 44 -1.48 8.78 2.17
N GLU A 45 -2.65 8.83 2.78
CA GLU A 45 -2.97 9.75 3.88
C GLU A 45 -2.19 9.39 5.15
N GLU A 46 -2.04 8.11 5.47
CA GLU A 46 -1.26 7.65 6.63
C GLU A 46 0.24 8.00 6.47
N ILE A 47 0.82 7.78 5.29
CA ILE A 47 2.20 8.18 4.99
C ILE A 47 2.37 9.70 5.07
N LEU A 48 1.41 10.47 4.53
CA LEU A 48 1.44 11.92 4.64
C LEU A 48 1.39 12.37 6.10
N LEU A 49 0.54 11.74 6.92
CA LEU A 49 0.34 12.06 8.33
C LEU A 49 1.60 11.76 9.17
N LEU A 50 2.31 10.67 8.87
CA LEU A 50 3.61 10.35 9.49
C LEU A 50 4.71 11.36 9.13
N GLY A 51 4.65 11.95 7.93
CA GLY A 51 5.59 12.99 7.48
C GLY A 51 5.25 14.42 7.94
N LEU A 52 4.04 14.65 8.45
CA LEU A 52 3.52 15.97 8.81
C LEU A 52 4.06 16.43 10.17
N LYS A 53 4.38 17.72 10.32
CA LYS A 53 4.65 18.32 11.65
C LYS A 53 3.37 18.87 12.25
N ASP A 54 3.14 18.58 13.52
CA ASP A 54 1.86 18.84 14.20
C ASP A 54 1.39 20.30 14.09
N ARG A 55 2.29 21.26 14.33
CA ARG A 55 1.94 22.70 14.37
C ARG A 55 2.04 23.43 13.03
N GLU A 56 2.89 22.96 12.13
CA GLU A 56 3.20 23.70 10.88
C GLU A 56 2.23 23.34 9.75
N GLY A 57 1.50 22.21 9.85
CA GLY A 57 0.53 21.79 8.82
C GLY A 57 1.15 21.46 7.46
N TYR A 58 2.48 21.33 7.44
CA TYR A 58 3.27 20.96 6.28
C TYR A 58 4.12 19.75 6.65
N THR A 59 4.39 18.89 5.66
CA THR A 59 5.40 17.85 5.80
C THR A 59 6.76 18.50 5.95
N SER A 60 7.58 18.02 6.90
CA SER A 60 8.92 18.60 7.20
C SER A 60 9.75 18.77 5.92
N PHE A 61 9.65 17.80 5.01
CA PHE A 61 10.25 17.84 3.69
C PHE A 61 9.37 17.03 2.74
N TRP A 62 8.79 17.64 1.71
CA TRP A 62 8.32 16.88 0.55
C TRP A 62 9.56 16.54 -0.27
N ASN A 63 10.22 15.44 0.09
CA ASN A 63 11.49 15.02 -0.49
C ASN A 63 11.28 14.17 -1.76
N ASP A 64 12.37 13.81 -2.42
CA ASP A 64 12.37 12.96 -3.62
C ASP A 64 11.89 11.52 -3.34
N CYS A 65 11.81 11.10 -2.08
CA CYS A 65 11.39 9.74 -1.68
C CYS A 65 9.87 9.63 -1.42
N ILE A 66 9.25 10.65 -0.82
CA ILE A 66 7.81 10.68 -0.52
C ILE A 66 6.99 10.70 -1.80
N SER A 67 7.45 11.46 -2.81
CA SER A 67 6.74 11.58 -4.08
C SER A 67 6.51 10.20 -4.74
N PRO A 68 7.54 9.39 -5.09
CA PRO A 68 7.36 8.04 -5.62
C PRO A 68 6.76 7.08 -4.60
N GLY A 69 7.06 7.23 -3.30
CA GLY A 69 6.46 6.44 -2.22
C GLY A 69 4.93 6.53 -2.18
N LEU A 70 4.37 7.73 -2.35
CA LEU A 70 2.92 7.94 -2.46
C LEU A 70 2.32 7.28 -3.71
N ARG A 71 3.03 7.24 -4.84
CA ARG A 71 2.57 6.52 -6.04
C ARG A 71 2.60 5.01 -5.81
N GLY A 72 3.58 4.51 -5.05
CA GLY A 72 3.58 3.15 -4.53
C GLY A 72 2.35 2.87 -3.65
N CYS A 73 2.00 3.82 -2.77
CA CYS A 73 0.80 3.72 -1.93
C CYS A 73 -0.49 3.62 -2.77
N VAL A 74 -0.61 4.42 -3.84
CA VAL A 74 -1.77 4.37 -4.76
C VAL A 74 -1.95 2.96 -5.32
N LEU A 75 -0.87 2.36 -5.86
CA LEU A 75 -0.93 1.04 -6.46
C LEU A 75 -1.25 -0.06 -5.44
N ILE A 76 -0.61 -0.01 -4.26
CA ILE A 76 -0.89 -0.98 -3.19
C ILE A 76 -2.31 -0.82 -2.65
N GLU A 77 -2.80 0.40 -2.47
CA GLU A 77 -4.17 0.66 -2.01
C GLU A 77 -5.20 0.13 -3.01
N LEU A 78 -4.98 0.29 -4.33
CA LEU A 78 -5.82 -0.32 -5.37
C LEU A 78 -5.78 -1.85 -5.32
N ALA A 79 -4.60 -2.44 -5.07
CA ALA A 79 -4.45 -3.89 -4.97
C ALA A 79 -5.15 -4.46 -3.72
N LEU A 80 -5.02 -3.79 -2.57
CA LEU A 80 -5.71 -4.15 -1.33
C LEU A 80 -7.23 -4.05 -1.48
N ARG A 81 -7.74 -3.13 -2.31
CA ARG A 81 -9.16 -3.01 -2.67
C ARG A 81 -9.59 -3.94 -3.80
N LYS A 82 -8.75 -4.88 -4.23
CA LYS A 82 -9.01 -5.84 -5.32
C LYS A 82 -9.41 -5.18 -6.65
N ARG A 83 -8.90 -3.96 -6.92
CA ARG A 83 -9.11 -3.25 -8.19
C ARG A 83 -8.09 -3.67 -9.25
N ILE A 84 -6.85 -3.90 -8.82
CA ILE A 84 -5.75 -4.30 -9.69
C ILE A 84 -5.02 -5.51 -9.12
N GLU A 85 -4.39 -6.27 -10.00
CA GLU A 85 -3.51 -7.37 -9.66
C GLU A 85 -2.31 -7.42 -10.60
N LEU A 86 -1.30 -8.23 -10.25
CA LEU A 86 -0.23 -8.54 -11.19
C LEU A 86 -0.66 -9.67 -12.12
N GLU A 87 -0.22 -9.60 -13.37
CA GLU A 87 -0.39 -10.66 -14.35
C GLU A 87 -0.01 -12.02 -13.74
N ASN A 88 -0.89 -13.02 -13.91
CA ASN A 88 -0.67 -14.38 -13.41
C ASN A 88 0.64 -14.96 -13.94
N VAL A 89 1.23 -15.87 -13.15
CA VAL A 89 2.46 -16.54 -13.53
C VAL A 89 2.18 -17.46 -14.72
N GLY A 90 2.49 -16.99 -15.92
CA GLY A 90 2.45 -17.83 -17.10
C GLY A 90 3.52 -18.94 -17.06
N LEU A 91 3.54 -19.77 -18.10
CA LEU A 91 4.50 -20.87 -18.27
C LEU A 91 5.97 -20.43 -18.09
N ARG A 92 6.27 -19.18 -18.45
CA ARG A 92 7.57 -18.55 -18.17
C ARG A 92 7.46 -17.83 -16.83
N LYS A 93 8.14 -18.36 -15.80
CA LYS A 93 8.24 -17.75 -14.46
C LYS A 93 8.89 -16.36 -14.54
N LYS A 94 8.09 -15.31 -14.76
CA LYS A 94 8.54 -13.91 -14.69
C LYS A 94 8.74 -13.50 -13.22
N SER A 95 9.81 -12.76 -12.97
CA SER A 95 10.01 -12.06 -11.68
C SER A 95 8.85 -11.10 -11.41
N LEU A 96 8.55 -10.84 -10.14
CA LEU A 96 7.44 -9.96 -9.71
C LEU A 96 7.52 -8.57 -10.36
N VAL A 97 8.72 -7.99 -10.43
CA VAL A 97 8.96 -6.66 -11.00
C VAL A 97 8.66 -6.60 -12.51
N SER A 98 8.80 -7.74 -13.19
CA SER A 98 8.60 -7.86 -14.64
C SER A 98 7.15 -8.16 -15.03
N ARG A 99 6.25 -8.28 -14.05
CA ARG A 99 4.83 -8.55 -14.28
C ARG A 99 4.09 -7.24 -14.49
N ASN A 100 3.13 -7.28 -15.40
CA ASN A 100 2.29 -6.12 -15.68
C ASN A 100 1.15 -6.02 -14.68
N VAL A 101 0.72 -4.80 -14.42
CA VAL A 101 -0.49 -4.50 -13.66
C VAL A 101 -1.70 -4.69 -14.57
N VAL A 102 -2.69 -5.44 -14.10
CA VAL A 102 -3.94 -5.74 -14.79
C VAL A 102 -5.12 -5.31 -13.91
N ILE A 103 -6.21 -4.86 -14.53
CA ILE A 103 -7.44 -4.49 -13.81
C ILE A 103 -8.26 -5.76 -13.54
N THR A 104 -8.62 -5.96 -12.28
CA THR A 104 -9.52 -7.02 -11.84
C THR A 104 -10.96 -6.50 -11.73
N ASN A 105 -11.12 -5.26 -11.24
CA ASN A 105 -12.42 -4.60 -11.06
C ASN A 105 -12.24 -3.09 -11.33
N ASP A 106 -13.12 -2.52 -12.16
CA ASP A 106 -13.09 -1.11 -12.58
C ASP A 106 -14.14 -0.20 -11.90
N ASP A 107 -14.83 -0.72 -10.87
CA ASP A 107 -15.76 0.06 -10.05
C ASP A 107 -15.01 1.19 -9.32
N PRO A 108 -15.61 2.38 -9.20
CA PRO A 108 -15.00 3.48 -8.46
C PRO A 108 -14.74 3.10 -7.01
N THR A 109 -13.66 3.64 -6.47
CA THR A 109 -13.24 3.46 -5.07
C THR A 109 -13.73 4.57 -4.16
N GLY A 110 -14.22 5.69 -4.74
CA GLY A 110 -14.65 6.87 -4.01
C GLY A 110 -13.51 7.82 -3.64
N ASP A 111 -12.25 7.46 -3.94
CA ASP A 111 -11.09 8.33 -3.80
C ASP A 111 -10.65 8.84 -5.18
N VAL A 112 -10.60 10.16 -5.33
CA VAL A 112 -10.32 10.81 -6.63
C VAL A 112 -8.96 10.40 -7.19
N ILE A 113 -7.93 10.20 -6.35
CA ILE A 113 -6.57 9.85 -6.80
C ILE A 113 -6.54 8.39 -7.28
N LEU A 114 -7.18 7.50 -6.53
CA LEU A 114 -7.27 6.09 -6.89
C LEU A 114 -8.08 5.91 -8.19
N ASP A 115 -9.21 6.62 -8.32
CA ASP A 115 -10.11 6.52 -9.48
C ASP A 115 -9.48 7.10 -10.74
N GLU A 116 -8.74 8.20 -10.63
CA GLU A 116 -7.94 8.76 -11.73
C GLU A 116 -6.86 7.77 -12.20
N THR A 117 -6.17 7.13 -11.26
CA THR A 117 -5.14 6.12 -11.57
C THR A 117 -5.76 4.90 -12.25
N LEU A 118 -6.89 4.40 -11.73
CA LEU A 118 -7.60 3.26 -12.29
C LEU A 118 -8.06 3.54 -13.73
N LYS A 119 -8.52 4.77 -14.01
CA LYS A 119 -8.83 5.22 -15.37
C LYS A 119 -7.61 5.21 -16.28
N HIS A 120 -6.46 5.71 -15.82
CA HIS A 120 -5.22 5.68 -16.62
C HIS A 120 -4.75 4.26 -16.95
N ILE A 121 -4.87 3.34 -15.98
CA ILE A 121 -4.56 1.91 -16.19
C ILE A 121 -5.49 1.33 -17.25
N LYS A 122 -6.80 1.62 -17.18
CA LYS A 122 -7.80 1.11 -18.12
C LYS A 122 -7.57 1.59 -19.57
N GLU A 123 -7.13 2.83 -19.73
CA GLU A 123 -6.86 3.43 -21.05
C GLU A 123 -5.50 3.00 -21.66
N THR A 124 -4.65 2.30 -20.90
CA THR A 124 -3.29 1.97 -21.32
C THR A 124 -3.18 0.56 -21.89
N GLN A 125 -3.00 0.48 -23.21
CA GLN A 125 -2.62 -0.75 -23.90
C GLN A 125 -1.27 -0.55 -24.62
N PRO A 126 -0.30 -1.48 -24.49
CA PRO A 126 -0.31 -2.69 -23.66
C PRO A 126 -0.19 -2.39 -22.14
N PRO A 127 -0.57 -3.35 -21.27
CA PRO A 127 -0.37 -3.26 -19.82
C PRO A 127 1.09 -2.98 -19.47
N GLN A 128 1.30 -2.23 -18.39
CA GLN A 128 2.62 -1.77 -17.95
C GLN A 128 3.00 -2.38 -16.59
N THR A 129 4.30 -2.43 -16.30
CA THR A 129 4.82 -2.91 -15.01
C THR A 129 4.57 -1.90 -13.89
N VAL A 130 4.71 -2.35 -12.63
CA VAL A 130 4.63 -1.48 -11.45
C VAL A 130 5.62 -0.32 -11.52
N VAL A 131 6.86 -0.59 -11.93
CA VAL A 131 7.92 0.42 -12.04
C VAL A 131 7.52 1.51 -13.03
N THR A 132 7.07 1.12 -14.21
CA THR A 132 6.62 2.05 -15.25
C THR A 132 5.39 2.84 -14.81
N TRP A 133 4.48 2.25 -14.04
CA TRP A 133 3.35 2.99 -13.47
C TRP A 133 3.79 4.06 -12.48
N ILE A 134 4.76 3.76 -11.61
CA ILE A 134 5.31 4.77 -10.70
C ILE A 134 5.92 5.93 -11.49
N GLU A 135 6.72 5.66 -12.53
CA GLU A 135 7.29 6.69 -13.41
C GLU A 135 6.22 7.54 -14.09
N HIS A 136 5.16 6.91 -14.64
CA HIS A 136 4.05 7.62 -15.27
C HIS A 136 3.31 8.53 -14.29
N LEU A 137 2.97 8.02 -13.11
CA LEU A 137 2.19 8.75 -12.10
C LEU A 137 3.03 9.85 -11.41
N SER A 138 4.35 9.70 -11.37
CA SER A 138 5.30 10.73 -10.91
C SER A 138 5.59 11.78 -11.99
N GLY A 139 5.40 11.44 -13.28
CA GLY A 139 5.73 12.30 -14.42
C GLY A 139 7.20 12.22 -14.83
N GLU A 140 7.89 11.12 -14.50
CA GLU A 140 9.31 10.87 -14.79
C GLU A 140 9.52 10.18 -16.15
N THR A 141 8.44 9.98 -16.90
CA THR A 141 8.48 9.36 -18.22
C THR A 141 8.97 10.31 -19.31
N TRP A 142 9.77 9.79 -20.22
CA TRP A 142 10.22 10.51 -21.42
C TRP A 142 9.20 10.51 -22.57
N ASN A 143 8.08 9.79 -22.42
CA ASN A 143 7.05 9.72 -23.47
C ASN A 143 6.03 10.86 -23.32
N PRO A 144 5.97 11.85 -24.24
CA PRO A 144 5.09 13.01 -24.12
C PRO A 144 3.60 12.64 -24.06
N LEU A 145 3.21 11.56 -24.75
CA LEU A 145 1.82 11.09 -24.73
C LEU A 145 1.44 10.56 -23.34
N LYS A 146 2.39 9.96 -22.62
CA LYS A 146 2.17 9.34 -21.30
C LYS A 146 2.34 10.33 -20.15
N LEU A 147 2.91 11.51 -20.40
CA LEU A 147 3.05 12.58 -19.41
C LEU A 147 1.70 13.04 -18.83
N ARG A 148 0.60 12.88 -19.59
CA ARG A 148 -0.77 13.17 -19.11
C ARG A 148 -1.23 12.31 -17.95
N TYR A 149 -0.55 11.19 -17.65
CA TYR A 149 -0.88 10.31 -16.54
C TYR A 149 -0.29 10.76 -15.21
N GLN A 150 0.52 11.83 -15.21
CA GLN A 150 1.08 12.38 -14.00
C GLN A 150 -0.03 12.84 -13.05
N LEU A 151 -0.01 12.31 -11.82
CA LEU A 151 -0.89 12.78 -10.76
C LEU A 151 -0.39 14.14 -10.27
N ARG A 152 -1.23 15.16 -10.46
CA ARG A 152 -0.93 16.54 -10.07
C ARG A 152 -1.57 16.90 -8.75
N ASN A 153 -0.91 17.82 -8.04
CA ASN A 153 -1.37 18.42 -6.79
C ASN A 153 -1.75 17.36 -5.74
N VAL A 154 -0.98 16.26 -5.70
CA VAL A 154 -1.26 15.11 -4.84
C VAL A 154 -1.27 15.54 -3.38
N ARG A 155 -0.32 16.40 -2.98
CA ARG A 155 -0.22 16.92 -1.61
C ARG A 155 -1.47 17.68 -1.19
N GLU A 156 -1.92 18.61 -2.02
CA GLU A 156 -3.08 19.45 -1.77
C GLU A 156 -4.38 18.62 -1.73
N ARG A 157 -4.49 17.64 -2.62
CA ARG A 157 -5.64 16.71 -2.65
C ARG A 157 -5.69 15.84 -1.40
N LEU A 158 -4.56 15.28 -0.98
CA LEU A 158 -4.48 14.50 0.26
C LEU A 158 -4.77 15.35 1.50
N ALA A 159 -4.24 16.57 1.56
CA ALA A 159 -4.55 17.51 2.65
C ALA A 159 -6.05 17.82 2.71
N LYS A 160 -6.69 18.07 1.56
CA LYS A 160 -8.13 18.29 1.46
C LYS A 160 -8.92 17.08 1.98
N ASN A 161 -8.56 15.86 1.56
CA ASN A 161 -9.22 14.64 2.04
C ASN A 161 -9.08 14.49 3.57
N LEU A 162 -7.89 14.78 4.13
CA LEU A 162 -7.67 14.74 5.57
C LEU A 162 -8.46 15.82 6.33
N VAL A 163 -8.70 16.99 5.73
CA VAL A 163 -9.59 18.03 6.28
C VAL A 163 -11.04 17.55 6.25
N GLU A 164 -11.51 16.97 5.14
CA GLU A 164 -12.86 16.41 5.01
C GLU A 164 -13.11 15.27 6.02
N LYS A 165 -12.06 14.53 6.40
CA LYS A 165 -12.07 13.49 7.44
C LYS A 165 -11.88 14.01 8.87
N GLY A 166 -11.70 15.32 9.07
CA GLY A 166 -11.54 15.96 10.38
C GLY A 166 -10.18 15.74 11.06
N VAL A 167 -9.20 15.16 10.36
CA VAL A 167 -7.85 14.92 10.90
C VAL A 167 -7.03 16.21 10.86
N LEU A 168 -7.12 16.96 9.76
CA LEU A 168 -6.53 18.29 9.62
C LEU A 168 -7.63 19.36 9.72
N THR A 169 -7.25 20.58 10.05
CA THR A 169 -8.11 21.76 9.91
C THR A 169 -7.58 22.68 8.82
N THR A 170 -8.35 23.69 8.44
CA THR A 170 -7.89 24.73 7.52
C THR A 170 -7.75 26.03 8.29
N GLU A 171 -6.52 26.54 8.36
CA GLU A 171 -6.20 27.80 9.02
C GLU A 171 -5.59 28.78 8.02
N LYS A 172 -6.08 30.02 8.07
CA LYS A 172 -5.55 31.11 7.26
C LYS A 172 -4.52 31.88 8.09
N GLN A 173 -3.25 31.76 7.74
CA GLN A 173 -2.18 32.54 8.33
C GLN A 173 -1.99 33.83 7.53
N ASN A 174 -2.15 34.97 8.20
CA ASN A 174 -1.99 36.27 7.56
C ASN A 174 -0.52 36.70 7.66
N PHE A 175 0.15 36.82 6.52
CA PHE A 175 1.47 37.44 6.42
C PHE A 175 1.29 38.92 6.05
N PHE A 176 2.36 39.70 6.24
CA PHE A 176 2.32 41.15 5.98
C PHE A 176 1.91 41.52 4.54
N VAL A 177 2.16 40.63 3.56
CA VAL A 177 1.95 40.90 2.12
C VAL A 177 0.95 39.94 1.46
N PHE A 178 0.62 38.83 2.10
CA PHE A 178 -0.28 37.81 1.54
C PHE A 178 -0.85 36.96 2.66
N ASP A 179 -1.92 36.23 2.35
CA ASP A 179 -2.45 35.23 3.25
C ASP A 179 -2.08 33.83 2.74
N MET A 180 -1.65 32.95 3.64
CA MET A 180 -1.31 31.57 3.33
C MET A 180 -2.29 30.63 4.01
N THR A 181 -2.89 29.74 3.23
CA THR A 181 -3.69 28.65 3.78
C THR A 181 -2.76 27.53 4.26
N THR A 182 -2.95 27.11 5.50
CA THR A 182 -2.21 26.05 6.17
C THR A 182 -3.17 24.97 6.65
N HIS A 183 -2.66 23.75 6.79
CA HIS A 183 -3.47 22.60 7.21
C HIS A 183 -2.89 21.93 8.47
N PRO A 184 -2.93 22.60 9.64
CA PRO A 184 -2.38 22.04 10.86
C PRO A 184 -3.18 20.82 11.34
N LEU A 185 -2.52 19.99 12.15
CA LEU A 185 -3.12 18.80 12.72
C LEU A 185 -4.19 19.20 13.75
N HIS A 186 -5.41 18.72 13.55
CA HIS A 186 -6.54 18.95 14.45
C HIS A 186 -6.75 17.75 15.38
N ASP A 187 -6.78 16.53 14.83
CA ASP A 187 -6.91 15.31 15.61
C ASP A 187 -5.56 14.66 15.90
N ASN A 188 -4.98 15.04 17.04
CA ASN A 188 -3.75 14.43 17.54
C ASN A 188 -3.93 12.95 17.91
N ALA A 189 -5.13 12.52 18.31
CA ALA A 189 -5.36 11.15 18.74
C ALA A 189 -5.22 10.17 17.56
N THR A 190 -5.75 10.52 16.39
CA THR A 190 -5.59 9.72 15.17
C THR A 190 -4.12 9.54 14.79
N LYS A 191 -3.32 10.62 14.84
CA LYS A 191 -1.88 10.52 14.55
C LYS A 191 -1.13 9.71 15.59
N SER A 192 -1.40 9.91 16.88
CA SER A 192 -0.77 9.11 17.95
C SER A 192 -1.11 7.63 17.85
N LYS A 193 -2.36 7.29 17.50
CA LYS A 193 -2.78 5.90 17.24
C LYS A 193 -2.01 5.30 16.06
N LEU A 194 -1.87 6.05 14.96
CA LEU A 194 -1.09 5.61 13.80
C LEU A 194 0.38 5.31 14.16
N ILE A 195 1.04 6.25 14.86
CA ILE A 195 2.42 6.08 15.32
C ILE A 195 2.54 4.85 16.21
N ARG A 196 1.65 4.70 17.20
CA ARG A 196 1.63 3.55 18.10
C ARG A 196 1.46 2.24 17.34
N ARG A 197 0.55 2.18 16.37
CA ARG A 197 0.33 0.99 15.54
C ARG A 197 1.58 0.61 14.76
N VAL A 198 2.29 1.58 14.18
CA VAL A 198 3.57 1.34 13.47
C VAL A 198 4.64 0.83 14.44
N GLN A 199 4.80 1.48 15.59
CA GLN A 199 5.78 1.07 16.62
C GLN A 199 5.53 -0.34 17.14
N GLU A 200 4.29 -0.65 17.55
CA GLU A 200 3.92 -1.99 18.07
C GLU A 200 4.12 -3.07 17.01
N SER A 201 3.80 -2.76 15.75
CA SER A 201 3.96 -3.71 14.64
C SER A 201 5.42 -4.05 14.36
N VAL A 202 6.33 -3.07 14.48
CA VAL A 202 7.77 -3.28 14.27
C VAL A 202 8.45 -3.91 15.50
N LEU A 203 8.06 -3.49 16.72
CA LEU A 203 8.76 -3.89 17.95
C LEU A 203 8.24 -5.17 18.58
N GLN A 204 6.92 -5.39 18.56
CA GLN A 204 6.27 -6.46 19.33
C GLN A 204 5.65 -7.54 18.45
N ARG A 205 5.06 -7.14 17.32
CA ARG A 205 4.29 -8.04 16.45
C ARG A 205 5.05 -8.48 15.19
N TRP A 206 6.34 -8.19 15.10
CA TRP A 206 7.14 -8.57 13.94
C TRP A 206 7.34 -10.09 13.89
N THR A 207 6.77 -10.73 12.88
CA THR A 207 6.92 -12.17 12.63
C THR A 207 7.90 -12.42 11.48
N ASN A 208 8.65 -13.53 11.55
CA ASN A 208 9.52 -13.94 10.45
C ASN A 208 8.72 -14.52 9.26
N ASP A 209 7.47 -14.92 9.49
CA ASP A 209 6.56 -15.38 8.44
C ASP A 209 5.73 -14.20 7.94
N VAL A 210 5.98 -13.81 6.68
CA VAL A 210 5.33 -12.68 6.01
C VAL A 210 3.85 -12.95 5.74
N HIS A 211 3.47 -14.21 5.52
CA HIS A 211 2.08 -14.58 5.21
C HIS A 211 1.15 -14.44 6.41
N ARG A 212 1.70 -14.41 7.62
CA ARG A 212 0.96 -14.22 8.87
C ARG A 212 0.82 -12.76 9.28
N MET A 213 1.49 -11.84 8.57
CA MET A 213 1.36 -10.42 8.84
C MET A 213 0.17 -9.84 8.08
N ASN A 214 -0.54 -8.93 8.74
CA ASN A 214 -1.57 -8.13 8.07
C ASN A 214 -0.95 -7.35 6.91
N LYS A 215 -1.45 -7.60 5.69
CA LYS A 215 -0.91 -7.06 4.43
C LYS A 215 -0.92 -5.52 4.41
N ARG A 216 -1.92 -4.88 5.01
CA ARG A 216 -2.01 -3.42 5.07
C ARG A 216 -0.96 -2.84 5.99
N ILE A 217 -0.76 -3.43 7.18
CA ILE A 217 0.27 -2.99 8.13
C ILE A 217 1.66 -3.19 7.55
N LEU A 218 1.92 -4.34 6.93
CA LEU A 218 3.20 -4.61 6.26
C LEU A 218 3.47 -3.58 5.16
N SER A 219 2.45 -3.29 4.34
CA SER A 219 2.53 -2.28 3.29
C SER A 219 2.86 -0.90 3.86
N LEU A 220 2.16 -0.49 4.93
CA LEU A 220 2.40 0.77 5.61
C LEU A 220 3.84 0.89 6.11
N ILE A 221 4.40 -0.15 6.75
CA ILE A 221 5.78 -0.14 7.27
C ILE A 221 6.79 0.00 6.12
N ILE A 222 6.66 -0.83 5.07
CA ILE A 222 7.58 -0.83 3.93
C ILE A 222 7.53 0.51 3.18
N LEU A 223 6.33 1.03 2.93
CA LEU A 223 6.13 2.32 2.26
C LEU A 223 6.63 3.49 3.10
N SER A 224 6.44 3.44 4.43
CA SER A 224 6.97 4.45 5.36
C SER A 224 8.49 4.49 5.34
N HIS A 225 9.13 3.31 5.27
CA HIS A 225 10.58 3.21 5.13
C HIS A 225 11.06 3.75 3.78
N ALA A 226 10.43 3.30 2.68
CA ALA A 226 10.78 3.76 1.33
C ALA A 226 10.55 5.27 1.12
N SER A 227 9.63 5.86 1.87
CA SER A 227 9.32 7.29 1.84
C SER A 227 10.15 8.12 2.83
N ASP A 228 11.06 7.50 3.59
CA ASP A 228 11.91 8.16 4.60
C ASP A 228 11.10 8.93 5.68
N VAL A 229 9.94 8.39 6.06
CA VAL A 229 9.08 8.95 7.13
C VAL A 229 8.93 8.02 8.32
N LEU A 230 9.47 6.81 8.24
CA LEU A 230 9.37 5.81 9.31
C LEU A 230 10.04 6.30 10.60
N GLU A 231 11.20 6.94 10.51
CA GLU A 231 11.95 7.43 11.67
C GLU A 231 11.17 8.47 12.49
N ASN A 232 10.27 9.23 11.87
CA ASN A 232 9.42 10.19 12.56
C ASN A 232 8.49 9.49 13.56
N ALA A 233 8.08 8.26 13.28
CA ALA A 233 7.28 7.46 14.21
C ALA A 233 8.11 7.00 15.42
N PHE A 234 9.42 6.82 15.29
CA PHE A 234 10.30 6.35 16.39
C PHE A 234 10.96 7.49 17.18
N GLY A 235 10.88 8.73 16.69
CA GLY A 235 11.44 9.91 17.37
C GLY A 235 11.08 10.06 18.86
N PRO A 236 9.84 9.75 19.30
CA PRO A 236 9.47 9.82 20.72
C PRO A 236 10.04 8.71 21.62
N LEU A 237 10.60 7.63 21.06
CA LEU A 237 11.15 6.53 21.85
C LEU A 237 12.55 6.87 22.36
N SER A 238 12.87 6.42 23.58
CA SER A 238 14.23 6.50 24.13
C SER A 238 15.23 5.73 23.24
N ASP A 239 16.46 6.24 23.11
CA ASP A 239 17.53 5.70 22.25
C ASP A 239 17.76 4.19 22.36
N GLN A 240 17.49 3.60 23.52
CA GLN A 240 17.67 2.16 23.78
C GLN A 240 16.63 1.26 23.08
N VAL A 241 15.48 1.80 22.67
CA VAL A 241 14.38 1.07 22.03
C VAL A 241 14.35 1.30 20.52
N ARG A 242 15.14 2.27 20.01
CA ARG A 242 15.24 2.49 18.57
C ARG A 242 15.86 1.25 17.91
N PRO A 243 15.19 0.65 16.90
CA PRO A 243 15.78 -0.44 16.15
C PRO A 243 17.01 0.10 15.44
N ILE A 244 18.19 -0.23 15.93
CA ILE A 244 19.45 0.12 15.27
C ILE A 244 19.40 -0.59 13.91
N PRO A 245 19.57 0.12 12.77
CA PRO A 245 19.70 -0.53 11.48
C PRO A 245 20.94 -1.42 11.57
N ASN A 246 20.74 -2.72 11.71
CA ASN A 246 21.83 -3.66 11.89
C ASN A 246 22.34 -4.03 10.50
N PRO A 247 23.53 -3.55 10.07
CA PRO A 247 24.01 -3.71 8.69
C PRO A 247 24.36 -5.16 8.33
N LYS A 248 24.12 -6.13 9.21
CA LYS A 248 24.46 -7.55 9.05
C LYS A 248 23.26 -8.47 8.79
N ARG A 249 22.04 -7.94 8.62
CA ARG A 249 20.85 -8.73 8.25
C ARG A 249 20.44 -8.65 6.77
N ALA A 250 21.27 -8.02 5.94
CA ALA A 250 21.13 -8.02 4.49
C ALA A 250 22.28 -8.81 3.84
N LEU A 251 22.37 -10.11 4.15
CA LEU A 251 23.01 -11.15 3.34
C LEU A 251 22.25 -12.47 3.59
#